data_AF-A0AA96TP84-F1
#
_entry.id   AF-A0AA96TP84-F1
#
_cell.length_a   1.000
_cell.length_b   1.000
_cell.length_c   1.000
_cell.angle_alpha   90.00
_cell.angle_beta   90.00
_cell.angle_gamma   90.00
#
_symmetry.space_group_name_H-M   'P 1'
#
loop_
_entity.id
_entity.type
_entity.pdbx_description
1 polymer ?
#
loop_
_entity_poly.entity_id
_entity_poly.type
_entity_poly.pdbx_seq_one_letter_code
_entity_poly.pdbx_strand_id
1 'polypeptide(L)'
;MAEVPVQNLVAYAALTATPALLCWAAIVLPRVVRRFKRREPDVLPAGPSIEQVSADLRRVHRILAEFRSGTPAVRRTGTRQAYDALLVQACRAVEVDHRLNYLPEGVDRELERLRVEESLRSAGLAIP
;
A
#
# COMPACT_ATOMS: atom_id res chain seq x y z
N MET A 1 -22.03 -39.71 57.33
CA MET A 1 -23.10 -39.43 56.34
C MET A 1 -23.29 -37.92 56.19
N ALA A 2 -22.33 -37.21 55.57
CA ALA A 2 -22.42 -35.76 55.33
C ALA A 2 -21.68 -35.31 54.05
N GLU A 3 -21.56 -36.20 53.05
CA GLU A 3 -20.82 -35.92 51.80
C GLU A 3 -21.70 -35.36 50.68
N VAL A 4 -23.02 -35.51 50.79
CA VAL A 4 -24.01 -35.12 49.78
C VAL A 4 -24.20 -33.60 49.58
N PRO A 5 -24.08 -32.71 50.59
CA PRO A 5 -24.44 -31.30 50.39
C PRO A 5 -23.39 -30.54 49.57
N VAL A 6 -22.10 -30.87 49.71
CA VAL A 6 -21.01 -30.18 49.01
C VAL A 6 -21.01 -30.52 47.52
N GLN A 7 -21.27 -31.78 47.17
CA GLN A 7 -21.31 -32.25 45.80
C GLN A 7 -22.42 -31.57 44.98
N ASN A 8 -23.61 -31.39 45.56
CA ASN A 8 -24.72 -30.68 44.92
C ASN A 8 -24.40 -29.19 44.74
N LEU A 9 -23.75 -28.56 45.72
CA LEU A 9 -23.36 -27.14 45.66
C LEU A 9 -22.36 -26.88 44.53
N VAL A 10 -21.39 -27.78 44.34
CA VAL A 10 -20.43 -27.74 43.23
C VAL A 10 -21.15 -27.94 41.89
N ALA A 11 -22.11 -28.85 41.82
CA ALA A 11 -22.89 -29.10 40.59
C ALA A 11 -23.74 -27.87 40.18
N TYR A 12 -24.41 -27.22 41.13
CA TYR A 12 -25.19 -26.00 40.85
C TYR A 12 -24.31 -24.79 40.52
N ALA A 13 -23.16 -24.65 41.19
CA ALA A 13 -22.19 -23.60 40.88
C ALA A 13 -21.60 -23.79 39.48
N ALA A 14 -21.27 -25.03 39.10
CA ALA A 14 -20.82 -25.35 37.75
C ALA A 14 -21.89 -25.05 36.70
N LEU A 15 -23.15 -25.42 36.95
CA LEU A 15 -24.25 -25.22 36.01
C LEU A 15 -24.54 -23.73 35.76
N THR A 16 -24.50 -22.90 36.80
CA THR A 16 -24.79 -21.45 36.70
C THR A 16 -23.61 -20.63 36.19
N ALA A 17 -22.37 -21.06 36.46
CA ALA A 17 -21.17 -20.39 35.96
C ALA A 17 -20.92 -20.66 34.47
N THR A 18 -21.42 -21.78 33.94
CA THR A 18 -21.22 -22.20 32.54
C THR A 18 -21.61 -21.11 31.51
N PRO A 19 -22.83 -20.53 31.53
CA PRO A 19 -23.19 -19.49 30.57
C PRO A 19 -22.38 -18.20 30.73
N ALA A 20 -22.04 -17.82 31.97
CA ALA A 20 -21.22 -16.64 32.23
C ALA A 20 -19.79 -16.79 31.69
N LEU A 21 -19.19 -17.97 31.87
CA LEU A 21 -17.87 -18.32 31.35
C LEU A 21 -17.87 -18.38 29.82
N LEU A 22 -18.93 -18.94 29.20
CA LEU A 22 -19.09 -18.96 27.74
C LEU A 22 -19.20 -17.55 27.16
N CYS A 23 -20.04 -16.69 27.75
CA CYS A 23 -20.17 -15.29 27.34
C CYS A 23 -18.86 -14.52 27.49
N TRP A 24 -18.16 -14.70 28.62
CA TRP A 24 -16.87 -14.05 28.85
C TRP A 24 -15.82 -14.52 27.85
N ALA A 25 -15.73 -15.83 27.61
CA ALA A 25 -14.85 -16.40 26.60
C ALA A 25 -15.18 -15.83 25.21
N ALA A 26 -16.45 -15.77 24.80
CA ALA A 26 -16.87 -15.23 23.51
C ALA A 26 -16.49 -13.74 23.31
N ILE A 27 -16.40 -12.95 24.39
CA ILE A 27 -16.00 -11.53 24.34
C ILE A 27 -14.48 -11.36 24.29
N VAL A 28 -13.74 -12.22 25.00
CA VAL A 28 -12.27 -12.14 25.10
C VAL A 28 -11.59 -12.82 23.92
N LEU A 29 -12.14 -13.93 23.42
CA LEU A 29 -11.62 -14.73 22.31
C LEU A 29 -11.32 -13.88 21.06
N PRO A 30 -12.22 -13.03 20.52
CA PRO A 30 -11.91 -12.21 19.35
C PRO A 30 -10.82 -11.16 19.63
N ARG A 31 -10.70 -10.66 20.86
CA ARG A 31 -9.64 -9.71 21.24
C ARG A 31 -8.27 -10.38 21.31
N VAL A 32 -8.21 -11.57 21.90
CA VAL A 32 -6.98 -12.37 22.01
C VAL A 32 -6.56 -12.86 20.63
N VAL A 33 -7.49 -13.43 19.85
CA VAL A 33 -7.25 -13.86 18.47
C VAL A 33 -6.78 -12.69 17.61
N ARG A 34 -7.36 -11.49 17.73
CA ARG A 34 -6.89 -10.30 16.99
C ARG A 34 -5.50 -9.83 17.45
N ARG A 35 -5.16 -9.99 18.73
CA ARG A 35 -3.80 -9.69 19.26
C ARG A 35 -2.76 -10.69 18.75
N PHE A 36 -3.13 -11.95 18.62
CA PHE A 36 -2.26 -13.00 18.06
C PHE A 36 -2.20 -12.98 16.52
N LYS A 37 -3.28 -12.60 15.83
CA LYS A 37 -3.32 -12.48 14.37
C LYS A 37 -2.61 -11.23 13.84
N ARG A 38 -2.37 -10.22 14.68
CA ARG A 38 -1.47 -9.09 14.38
C ARG A 38 0.01 -9.48 14.26
N ARG A 39 0.34 -10.77 14.38
CA ARG A 39 1.65 -11.36 14.09
C ARG A 39 1.72 -12.00 12.71
N GLU A 40 0.85 -11.63 11.77
CA GLU A 40 1.22 -11.77 10.36
C GLU A 40 2.49 -10.92 10.14
N PRO A 41 3.58 -11.52 9.61
CA PRO A 41 4.76 -10.74 9.28
C PRO A 41 4.30 -9.67 8.30
N ASP A 42 4.60 -8.43 8.64
CA ASP A 42 4.36 -7.28 7.80
C ASP A 42 5.12 -7.54 6.50
N VAL A 43 4.44 -8.06 5.47
CA VAL A 43 4.96 -8.09 4.12
C VAL A 43 4.92 -6.63 3.72
N LEU A 44 5.95 -5.87 4.14
CA LEU A 44 6.09 -4.49 3.72
C LEU A 44 5.99 -4.54 2.18
N PRO A 45 5.08 -3.76 1.57
CA PRO A 45 5.02 -3.68 0.12
C PRO A 45 6.44 -3.41 -0.37
N ALA A 46 6.91 -4.23 -1.32
CA ALA A 46 8.26 -4.13 -1.85
C ALA A 46 8.38 -2.89 -2.74
N GLY A 47 8.48 -1.72 -2.12
CA GLY A 47 8.57 -0.43 -2.80
C GLY A 47 7.78 0.68 -2.10
N PRO A 48 7.97 1.94 -2.52
CA PRO A 48 7.14 3.06 -2.06
C PRO A 48 5.68 2.83 -2.46
N SER A 49 4.79 3.41 -1.68
CA SER A 49 3.35 3.29 -1.95
C SER A 49 2.98 4.03 -3.25
N ILE A 50 1.89 3.62 -3.89
CA ILE A 50 1.42 4.25 -5.13
C ILE A 50 1.09 5.73 -4.92
N GLU A 51 0.66 6.11 -3.72
CA GLU A 51 0.42 7.50 -3.32
C GLU A 51 1.71 8.30 -3.28
N GLN A 52 2.82 7.72 -2.80
CA GLN A 52 4.13 8.38 -2.80
C GLN A 52 4.63 8.58 -4.23
N VAL A 53 4.55 7.55 -5.07
CA VAL A 53 4.96 7.64 -6.48
C VAL A 53 4.16 8.70 -7.23
N SER A 54 2.84 8.76 -7.04
CA SER A 54 1.99 9.80 -7.67
C SER A 54 2.26 11.21 -7.13
N ALA A 55 2.59 11.35 -5.84
CA ALA A 55 3.02 12.64 -5.28
C ALA A 55 4.35 13.10 -5.87
N ASP A 56 5.33 12.20 -6.00
CA ASP A 56 6.63 12.50 -6.58
C ASP A 56 6.52 12.83 -8.07
N LEU A 57 5.68 12.13 -8.84
CA LEU A 57 5.39 12.48 -10.24
C LEU A 57 4.87 13.91 -10.38
N ARG A 58 3.86 14.28 -9.58
CA ARG A 58 3.31 15.65 -9.58
C ARG A 58 4.36 16.70 -9.20
N ARG A 59 5.23 16.37 -8.23
CA ARG A 59 6.32 17.25 -7.80
C ARG A 59 7.34 17.45 -8.93
N VAL A 60 7.82 16.38 -9.55
CA VAL A 60 8.84 16.46 -10.61
C VAL A 60 8.27 17.12 -11.86
N HIS A 61 7.02 16.83 -12.24
CA HIS A 61 6.35 17.50 -13.35
C HIS A 61 6.29 19.02 -13.13
N ARG A 62 5.95 19.48 -11.92
CA ARG A 62 5.95 20.91 -11.60
C ARG A 62 7.33 21.54 -11.78
N ILE A 63 8.38 20.87 -11.33
CA ILE A 63 9.77 21.33 -11.52
C ILE A 63 10.10 21.47 -13.01
N LEU A 64 9.67 20.50 -13.84
CA LEU A 64 9.86 20.58 -15.30
C LEU A 64 9.10 21.76 -15.93
N ALA A 65 7.86 22.01 -15.49
CA ALA A 65 7.04 23.11 -15.96
C ALA A 65 7.61 24.49 -15.60
N GLU A 66 8.35 24.59 -14.49
CA GLU A 66 9.00 25.84 -14.04
C GLU A 66 10.29 26.19 -14.80
N PHE A 67 10.84 25.28 -15.61
CA PHE A 67 12.10 25.52 -16.31
C PHE A 67 11.98 26.53 -17.46
N ARG A 68 12.68 27.66 -17.32
CA ARG A 68 12.77 28.73 -18.34
C ARG A 68 13.93 28.53 -19.32
N SER A 69 14.04 29.42 -20.30
CA SER A 69 15.06 29.42 -21.37
C SER A 69 16.51 29.61 -20.89
N GLY A 70 16.76 29.82 -19.59
CA GLY A 70 18.10 29.88 -18.99
C GLY A 70 18.46 28.68 -18.10
N THR A 71 17.58 27.70 -17.96
CA THR A 71 17.88 26.51 -17.13
C THR A 71 18.98 25.67 -17.78
N PRO A 72 20.05 25.29 -17.05
CA PRO A 72 21.11 24.44 -17.58
C PRO A 72 20.56 23.16 -18.19
N ALA A 73 21.03 22.80 -19.39
CA ALA A 73 20.58 21.62 -20.12
C ALA A 73 20.71 20.34 -19.27
N VAL A 74 21.82 20.20 -18.52
CA VAL A 74 22.07 19.08 -17.61
C VAL A 74 20.97 18.94 -16.56
N ARG A 75 20.50 20.05 -15.98
CA ARG A 75 19.41 20.04 -14.99
C ARG A 75 18.10 19.62 -15.64
N ARG A 76 17.80 20.15 -16.83
CA ARG A 76 16.59 19.78 -17.59
C ARG A 76 16.56 18.29 -17.92
N THR A 77 17.67 17.76 -18.43
CA THR A 77 17.80 16.33 -18.77
C THR A 77 17.73 15.44 -17.53
N GLY A 78 18.44 15.79 -16.45
CA GLY A 78 18.41 15.01 -15.21
C GLY A 78 17.02 14.94 -14.58
N THR A 79 16.27 16.05 -14.59
CA THR A 79 14.88 16.04 -14.10
C THR A 79 13.95 15.24 -15.00
N ARG A 80 14.13 15.27 -16.33
CA ARG A 80 13.39 14.40 -17.26
C ARG A 80 13.67 12.92 -17.02
N GLN A 81 14.93 12.55 -16.77
CA GLN A 81 15.30 11.17 -16.45
C GLN A 81 14.70 10.71 -15.11
N ALA A 82 14.69 11.58 -14.10
CA ALA A 82 14.02 11.30 -12.83
C ALA A 82 12.51 11.10 -13.03
N TYR A 83 11.89 11.90 -13.89
CA TYR A 83 10.48 11.75 -14.24
C TYR A 83 10.19 10.41 -14.92
N ASP A 84 11.00 10.00 -15.90
CA ASP A 84 10.86 8.69 -16.56
C ASP A 84 11.03 7.53 -15.58
N ALA A 85 11.98 7.62 -14.64
CA ALA A 85 12.17 6.59 -13.64
C ALA A 85 10.94 6.42 -12.74
N LEU A 86 10.28 7.52 -12.37
CA LEU A 86 9.03 7.49 -11.61
C LEU A 86 7.87 6.92 -12.44
N LEU A 87 7.79 7.22 -13.74
CA LEU A 87 6.79 6.61 -14.63
C LEU A 87 6.98 5.09 -14.73
N VAL A 88 8.21 4.62 -14.87
CA VAL A 88 8.53 3.17 -14.86
C VAL A 88 8.10 2.53 -13.54
N GLN A 89 8.34 3.20 -12.42
CA GLN A 89 7.93 2.70 -11.11
C GLN A 89 6.41 2.63 -10.97
N ALA A 90 5.69 3.66 -11.43
CA ALA A 90 4.23 3.66 -11.47
C ALA A 90 3.70 2.53 -12.35
N CYS A 91 4.25 2.36 -13.55
CA CYS A 91 3.89 1.27 -14.45
C CYS A 91 4.04 -0.11 -13.81
N ARG A 92 5.14 -0.35 -13.07
CA ARG A 92 5.33 -1.61 -12.34
C ARG A 92 4.30 -1.83 -11.24
N ALA A 93 3.88 -0.76 -10.56
CA ALA A 93 2.92 -0.85 -9.47
C ALA A 93 1.49 -1.14 -9.95
N VAL A 94 1.14 -0.76 -11.19
CA VAL A 94 -0.18 -1.03 -11.79
C VAL A 94 -0.13 -1.98 -12.98
N GLU A 95 1.00 -2.67 -13.18
CA GLU A 95 1.21 -3.67 -14.24
C GLU A 95 0.94 -3.17 -15.67
N VAL A 96 1.29 -1.91 -15.95
CA VAL A 96 1.20 -1.31 -17.28
C VAL A 96 2.51 -1.54 -18.05
N ASP A 97 2.40 -2.03 -19.29
CA ASP A 97 3.56 -2.23 -20.15
C ASP A 97 4.17 -0.90 -20.64
N HIS A 98 5.49 -0.84 -20.77
CA HIS A 98 6.21 0.37 -21.17
C HIS A 98 7.53 0.09 -21.89
N ARG A 99 7.94 1.04 -22.74
CA ARG A 99 9.20 0.97 -23.50
C ARG A 99 10.24 2.04 -23.12
N LEU A 100 9.95 2.85 -22.10
CA LEU A 100 10.79 3.99 -21.66
C LEU A 100 12.28 3.64 -21.40
N ASN A 101 12.60 2.42 -20.97
CA ASN A 101 13.97 1.99 -20.71
C ASN A 101 14.75 1.56 -21.96
N TYR A 102 14.04 1.28 -23.05
CA TYR A 102 14.63 0.77 -24.29
C TYR A 102 14.75 1.84 -25.37
N LEU A 103 13.99 2.92 -25.26
CA LEU A 103 14.01 4.01 -26.23
C LEU A 103 15.15 5.01 -25.94
N PRO A 104 15.94 5.38 -26.96
CA PRO A 104 16.92 6.45 -26.82
C PRO A 104 16.23 7.80 -26.58
N GLU A 105 16.97 8.77 -26.02
CA GLU A 105 16.48 10.14 -25.90
C GLU A 105 16.13 10.70 -27.29
N GLY A 106 14.97 11.34 -27.40
CA GLY A 106 14.45 11.85 -28.66
C GLY A 106 12.92 11.80 -28.72
N VAL A 107 12.38 12.00 -29.92
CA VAL A 107 10.93 12.10 -30.16
C VAL A 107 10.20 10.81 -29.78
N ASP A 108 10.76 9.64 -30.11
CA ASP A 108 10.12 8.35 -29.82
C ASP A 108 9.90 8.14 -28.31
N ARG A 109 10.89 8.54 -27.49
CA ARG A 109 10.80 8.46 -26.04
C ARG A 109 9.82 9.49 -25.46
N GLU A 110 9.74 10.68 -26.05
CA GLU A 110 8.72 11.68 -25.67
C GLU A 110 7.30 11.19 -26.01
N LEU A 111 7.10 10.53 -27.15
CA LEU A 111 5.80 9.93 -27.51
C LEU A 111 5.43 8.77 -26.59
N GLU A 112 6.38 7.89 -26.28
CA GLU A 112 6.15 6.79 -25.33
C GLU A 112 5.82 7.33 -23.93
N ARG A 113 6.43 8.44 -23.51
CA ARG A 113 6.10 9.12 -22.24
C ARG A 113 4.63 9.54 -22.21
N LEU A 114 4.14 10.20 -23.25
CA LEU A 114 2.73 10.60 -23.35
C LEU A 114 1.79 9.39 -23.35
N ARG A 115 2.13 8.33 -24.07
CA ARG A 115 1.35 7.07 -24.09
C ARG A 115 1.27 6.45 -22.68
N VAL A 116 2.40 6.42 -21.98
CA VAL A 116 2.49 5.88 -20.61
C VAL A 116 1.68 6.72 -19.64
N GLU A 117 1.79 8.04 -19.70
CA GLU A 117 0.99 8.95 -18.87
C GLU A 117 -0.51 8.69 -19.05
N GLU A 118 -0.97 8.57 -20.30
CA GLU A 118 -2.38 8.26 -20.56
C GLU A 118 -2.79 6.86 -20.06
N SER A 119 -1.91 5.87 -20.20
CA SER A 119 -2.16 4.50 -19.71
C SER A 119 -2.27 4.48 -18.18
N LEU A 120 -1.42 5.22 -17.47
CA LEU A 120 -1.47 5.36 -16.01
C LEU A 120 -2.72 6.12 -15.56
N ARG A 121 -3.12 7.18 -16.28
CA ARG A 121 -4.37 7.90 -16.02
C ARG A 121 -5.59 6.99 -16.19
N SER A 122 -5.59 6.18 -17.25
CA SER A 122 -6.62 5.16 -17.51
C SER A 122 -6.68 4.08 -16.42
N ALA A 123 -5.54 3.75 -15.81
CA ALA A 123 -5.45 2.87 -14.64
C ALA A 123 -5.87 3.53 -13.32
N GLY A 124 -6.25 4.82 -13.33
CA GLY A 124 -6.76 5.56 -12.18
C GLY A 124 -5.73 6.39 -11.41
N LEU A 125 -4.48 6.50 -11.91
CA LEU A 125 -3.50 7.41 -11.29
C LEU A 125 -3.82 8.87 -11.62
N ALA A 126 -3.92 9.70 -10.59
CA ALA A 126 -4.04 11.14 -10.72
C ALA A 126 -2.67 11.78 -10.98
N ILE A 127 -2.21 11.69 -12.23
CA ILE A 127 -0.98 12.32 -12.72
C ILE A 127 -1.31 13.46 -13.70
N PRO A 128 -0.41 14.46 -13.85
CA PRO A 128 -0.63 15.63 -14.70
C PRO A 128 -1.00 15.26 -16.13
#